data_AF-A0A376AL97-F1
#
_entry.id   AF-A0A376AL97-F1
#
_cell.length_a   1.000
_cell.length_b   1.000
_cell.length_c   1.000
_cell.angle_alpha   90.00
_cell.angle_beta   90.00
_cell.angle_gamma   90.00
#
_symmetry.space_group_name_H-M   'P 1'
#
loop_
_entity.id
_entity.type
_entity.pdbx_description
1 polymer ?
#
loop_
_entity_poly.entity_id
_entity_poly.type
_entity_poly.pdbx_seq_one_letter_code
_entity_poly.pdbx_strand_id
1 'polypeptide(L)'
;MSNEITVLDNGHPISFTFDSINAYHGGGFPGGVAHALKAMQAAFPLLSATPLERREVKIVTAFSGPGGRDALEMVTRALTDGRLTIDKSIGGIHVINDPPGPYVFRFGYRDKTVEAVIKPGHVREEFVTLGAKADKTPEEVARHEELKAEMANRLLPLAGGEVYAVRVI
;
A
#
# COMPACT_ATOMS: atom_id res chain seq x y z
N MET A 1 -13.44 3.57 8.49
CA MET A 1 -12.52 4.32 9.38
C MET A 1 -11.17 4.49 8.67
N SER A 2 -10.27 5.38 9.11
CA SER A 2 -8.99 5.62 8.41
C SER A 2 -8.01 4.44 8.52
N ASN A 3 -8.18 3.53 9.49
CA ASN A 3 -7.27 2.42 9.75
C ASN A 3 -7.85 1.04 9.40
N GLU A 4 -8.96 0.94 8.66
CA GLU A 4 -9.58 -0.34 8.33
C GLU A 4 -10.05 -0.42 6.87
N ILE A 5 -10.29 -1.63 6.38
CA ILE A 5 -10.92 -1.86 5.09
C ILE A 5 -11.83 -3.09 5.14
N THR A 6 -13.00 -2.99 4.52
CA THR A 6 -13.97 -4.09 4.41
C THR A 6 -14.02 -4.60 2.97
N VAL A 7 -14.01 -5.92 2.82
CA VAL A 7 -14.20 -6.65 1.55
C VAL A 7 -15.20 -7.78 1.78
N LEU A 8 -15.65 -8.43 0.72
CA LEU A 8 -16.45 -9.64 0.76
C LEU A 8 -15.57 -10.86 0.48
N ASP A 9 -15.90 -11.99 1.08
CA ASP A 9 -15.41 -13.31 0.70
C ASP A 9 -16.64 -14.23 0.54
N ASN A 10 -17.00 -14.53 -0.71
CA ASN A 10 -18.22 -15.27 -1.06
C ASN A 10 -19.49 -14.61 -0.45
N GLY A 11 -19.61 -13.30 -0.60
CA GLY A 11 -20.72 -12.50 -0.08
C GLY A 11 -20.66 -12.23 1.43
N HIS A 12 -19.71 -12.80 2.17
CA HIS A 12 -19.56 -12.54 3.60
C HIS A 12 -18.62 -11.34 3.85
N PRO A 13 -19.06 -10.29 4.56
CA PRO A 13 -18.20 -9.14 4.84
C PRO A 13 -17.11 -9.49 5.86
N ILE A 14 -15.87 -9.13 5.52
CA ILE A 14 -14.69 -9.26 6.38
C ILE A 14 -14.00 -7.90 6.46
N SER A 15 -13.74 -7.43 7.68
CA SER A 15 -13.01 -6.19 7.93
C SER A 15 -11.60 -6.48 8.43
N PHE A 16 -10.62 -5.76 7.89
CA PHE A 16 -9.22 -5.82 8.28
C PHE A 16 -8.79 -4.46 8.80
N THR A 17 -8.27 -4.42 10.02
CA THR A 17 -7.64 -3.23 10.58
C THR A 17 -6.15 -3.21 10.20
N PHE A 18 -5.53 -2.04 10.28
CA PHE A 18 -4.08 -1.93 10.13
C PHE A 18 -3.35 -2.88 11.08
N ASP A 19 -3.78 -2.97 12.35
CA ASP A 19 -3.13 -3.82 13.34
C ASP A 19 -3.22 -5.31 12.98
N SER A 20 -4.35 -5.78 12.44
CA SER A 20 -4.46 -7.17 12.02
C SER A 20 -3.59 -7.45 10.79
N ILE A 21 -3.51 -6.51 9.85
CA ILE A 21 -2.62 -6.62 8.68
C ILE A 21 -1.15 -6.59 9.10
N ASN A 22 -0.79 -5.71 10.01
CA ASN A 22 0.58 -5.58 10.50
C ASN A 22 1.00 -6.79 11.33
N ALA A 23 0.07 -7.41 12.07
CA ALA A 23 0.29 -8.67 12.77
C ALA A 23 0.57 -9.83 11.81
N TYR A 24 -0.17 -9.92 10.69
CA TYR A 24 0.11 -10.90 9.64
C TYR A 24 1.48 -10.68 8.97
N HIS A 25 1.87 -9.42 8.76
CA HIS A 25 3.17 -9.05 8.19
C HIS A 25 4.36 -9.32 9.15
N GLY A 26 4.14 -9.24 10.46
CA GLY A 26 5.20 -9.42 11.47
C GLY A 26 5.92 -8.11 11.89
N GLY A 27 5.36 -6.94 11.54
CA GLY A 27 5.75 -5.65 12.12
C GLY A 27 7.06 -5.01 11.64
N GLY A 28 7.85 -5.65 10.78
CA GLY A 28 9.17 -5.14 10.36
C GLY A 28 9.15 -3.92 9.43
N PHE A 29 8.10 -3.74 8.61
CA PHE A 29 7.95 -2.62 7.68
C PHE A 29 6.50 -2.07 7.64
N PRO A 30 6.02 -1.50 8.76
CA PRO A 30 4.63 -1.07 8.90
C PRO A 30 4.24 0.04 7.92
N GLY A 31 5.20 0.87 7.47
CA GLY A 31 4.94 1.90 6.44
C GLY A 31 4.47 1.31 5.11
N GLY A 32 5.01 0.16 4.70
CA GLY A 32 4.55 -0.54 3.50
C GLY A 32 3.12 -1.06 3.62
N VAL A 33 2.77 -1.58 4.81
CA VAL A 33 1.41 -2.00 5.14
C VAL A 33 0.45 -0.81 5.04
N ALA A 34 0.82 0.32 5.65
CA ALA A 34 0.02 1.55 5.62
C ALA A 34 -0.20 2.03 4.17
N HIS A 35 0.84 2.07 3.34
CA HIS A 35 0.70 2.51 1.94
C HIS A 35 -0.29 1.67 1.14
N ALA A 36 -0.19 0.33 1.21
CA ALA A 36 -1.12 -0.55 0.51
C ALA A 36 -2.56 -0.40 1.03
N LEU A 37 -2.75 -0.29 2.36
CA LEU A 37 -4.06 -0.03 2.94
C LEU A 37 -4.66 1.29 2.42
N LYS A 38 -3.88 2.37 2.41
CA LYS A 38 -4.34 3.69 1.92
C LYS A 38 -4.65 3.68 0.42
N ALA A 39 -3.84 2.98 -0.37
CA ALA A 39 -4.09 2.83 -1.80
C ALA A 39 -5.41 2.10 -2.07
N MET A 40 -5.68 1.00 -1.36
CA MET A 40 -6.95 0.26 -1.47
C MET A 40 -8.14 1.11 -0.99
N GLN A 41 -8.01 1.79 0.16
CA GLN A 41 -9.06 2.69 0.68
C GLN A 41 -9.39 3.83 -0.30
N ALA A 42 -8.40 4.35 -1.02
CA ALA A 42 -8.62 5.39 -2.03
C ALA A 42 -9.30 4.83 -3.30
N ALA A 43 -8.87 3.65 -3.75
CA ALA A 43 -9.26 3.12 -5.06
C ALA A 43 -10.57 2.32 -5.05
N PHE A 44 -10.84 1.52 -4.01
CA PHE A 44 -11.99 0.60 -3.96
C PHE A 44 -13.35 1.31 -4.13
N PRO A 45 -13.58 2.51 -3.56
CA PRO A 45 -14.83 3.24 -3.76
C PRO A 45 -15.12 3.62 -5.22
N LEU A 46 -14.08 3.73 -6.07
CA LEU A 46 -14.25 4.00 -7.51
C LEU A 46 -14.54 2.72 -8.31
N LEU A 47 -14.19 1.55 -7.77
CA LEU A 47 -14.47 0.26 -8.38
C LEU A 47 -15.92 -0.18 -8.13
N SER A 48 -16.43 0.04 -6.92
CA SER A 48 -17.80 -0.33 -6.54
C SER A 48 -18.34 0.56 -5.41
N ALA A 49 -19.66 0.76 -5.40
CA ALA A 49 -20.36 1.41 -4.30
C ALA A 49 -20.52 0.51 -3.06
N THR A 50 -20.33 -0.80 -3.21
CA THR A 50 -20.35 -1.81 -2.13
C THR A 50 -18.96 -2.41 -1.95
N PRO A 51 -18.66 -3.06 -0.81
CA PRO A 51 -17.40 -3.79 -0.63
C PRO A 51 -17.14 -4.77 -1.78
N LEU A 52 -15.86 -4.92 -2.16
CA LEU A 52 -15.44 -5.76 -3.29
C LEU A 52 -15.38 -7.23 -2.88
N GLU A 53 -15.73 -8.14 -3.78
CA GLU A 53 -15.36 -9.55 -3.65
C GLU A 53 -13.84 -9.69 -3.75
N ARG A 54 -13.20 -10.01 -2.63
CA ARG A 54 -11.74 -9.97 -2.50
C ARG A 54 -11.05 -10.88 -3.53
N ARG A 55 -11.68 -12.01 -3.83
CA ARG A 55 -11.17 -13.03 -4.77
C ARG A 55 -11.31 -12.65 -6.25
N GLU A 56 -11.99 -11.55 -6.55
CA GLU A 56 -12.09 -11.01 -7.91
C GLU A 56 -11.10 -9.87 -8.18
N VAL A 57 -10.46 -9.33 -7.13
CA VAL A 57 -9.54 -8.18 -7.26
C VAL A 57 -8.26 -8.58 -7.98
N LYS A 58 -7.89 -7.87 -9.04
CA LYS A 58 -6.59 -8.00 -9.72
C LYS A 58 -5.71 -6.81 -9.37
N ILE A 59 -4.41 -7.03 -9.22
CA ILE A 59 -3.48 -5.97 -8.82
C ILE A 59 -2.27 -5.96 -9.74
N VAL A 60 -1.93 -4.78 -10.25
CA VAL A 60 -0.64 -4.49 -10.87
C VAL A 60 -0.01 -3.33 -10.11
N THR A 61 1.23 -3.47 -9.65
CA THR A 61 1.92 -2.40 -8.90
C THR A 61 3.43 -2.39 -9.18
N ALA A 62 4.04 -1.22 -9.17
CA ALA A 62 5.50 -1.10 -9.12
C ALA A 62 6.05 -1.23 -7.70
N PHE A 63 5.18 -1.22 -6.68
CA PHE A 63 5.57 -1.26 -5.28
C PHE A 63 5.96 -2.68 -4.86
N SER A 64 7.26 -2.90 -4.63
CA SER A 64 7.80 -4.21 -4.26
C SER A 64 8.07 -4.38 -2.76
N GLY A 65 7.61 -3.46 -1.90
CA GLY A 65 7.84 -3.51 -0.46
C GLY A 65 7.09 -4.67 0.21
N PRO A 66 7.72 -5.46 1.10
CA PRO A 66 7.12 -6.67 1.68
C PRO A 66 5.84 -6.37 2.49
N GLY A 67 5.82 -5.29 3.27
CA GLY A 67 4.62 -4.90 4.03
C GLY A 67 3.43 -4.56 3.13
N GLY A 68 3.66 -3.96 1.97
CA GLY A 68 2.58 -3.70 1.02
C GLY A 68 2.09 -4.97 0.35
N ARG A 69 3.00 -5.86 -0.05
CA ARG A 69 2.65 -7.18 -0.60
C ARG A 69 1.79 -7.98 0.39
N ASP A 70 2.15 -8.02 1.66
CA ASP A 70 1.41 -8.77 2.67
C ASP A 70 0.05 -8.13 2.98
N ALA A 71 -0.05 -6.81 2.95
CA ALA A 71 -1.33 -6.12 3.05
C ALA A 71 -2.26 -6.42 1.87
N LEU A 72 -1.73 -6.39 0.65
CA LEU A 72 -2.47 -6.74 -0.55
C LEU A 72 -2.95 -8.20 -0.49
N GLU A 73 -2.08 -9.14 -0.08
CA GLU A 73 -2.44 -10.55 0.09
C GLU A 73 -3.51 -10.74 1.19
N MET A 74 -3.29 -10.17 2.38
CA MET A 74 -4.20 -10.33 3.50
C MET A 74 -5.59 -9.77 3.23
N VAL A 75 -5.71 -8.71 2.43
CA VAL A 75 -7.02 -8.13 2.08
C VAL A 75 -7.63 -8.82 0.86
N THR A 76 -6.85 -9.25 -0.15
CA THR A 76 -7.40 -9.64 -1.47
C THR A 76 -7.16 -11.10 -1.89
N ARG A 77 -6.28 -11.84 -1.22
CA ARG A 77 -5.79 -13.17 -1.66
C ARG A 77 -5.12 -13.17 -3.04
N ALA A 78 -4.82 -12.00 -3.59
CA ALA A 78 -4.37 -11.89 -4.96
C ALA A 78 -2.96 -12.46 -5.18
N LEU A 79 -2.11 -12.54 -4.17
CA LEU A 79 -0.80 -13.16 -4.34
C LEU A 79 -0.95 -14.67 -4.45
N THR A 80 -1.64 -15.30 -3.49
CA THR A 80 -1.80 -16.76 -3.45
C THR A 80 -2.59 -17.27 -4.65
N ASP A 81 -3.59 -16.51 -5.10
CA ASP A 81 -4.45 -16.89 -6.23
C ASP A 81 -3.90 -16.39 -7.60
N GLY A 82 -2.65 -15.89 -7.66
CA GLY A 82 -2.00 -15.51 -8.93
C GLY A 82 -2.58 -14.28 -9.65
N ARG A 83 -3.17 -13.35 -8.91
CA ARG A 83 -3.79 -12.10 -9.39
C ARG A 83 -3.00 -10.82 -9.05
N LEU A 84 -1.85 -10.94 -8.37
CA LEU A 84 -0.92 -9.84 -8.08
C LEU A 84 0.28 -9.91 -9.04
N THR A 85 0.51 -8.84 -9.79
CA THR A 85 1.68 -8.66 -10.65
C THR A 85 2.51 -7.47 -10.15
N ILE A 86 3.82 -7.70 -9.99
CA ILE A 86 4.78 -6.62 -9.76
C ILE A 86 5.33 -6.20 -11.11
N ASP A 87 4.92 -5.03 -11.58
CA ASP A 87 5.37 -4.44 -12.85
C ASP A 87 6.07 -3.11 -12.54
N LYS A 88 7.39 -3.09 -12.65
CA LYS A 88 8.19 -1.88 -12.39
C LYS A 88 8.03 -0.83 -13.50
N SER A 89 7.53 -1.20 -14.68
CA SER A 89 7.43 -0.29 -15.82
C SER A 89 6.32 0.76 -15.67
N ILE A 90 5.36 0.54 -14.77
CA ILE A 90 4.27 1.50 -14.52
C ILE A 90 4.64 2.58 -13.49
N GLY A 91 5.82 2.49 -12.88
CA GLY A 91 6.31 3.44 -11.88
C GLY A 91 7.75 3.89 -12.15
N GLY A 92 8.26 4.74 -11.27
CA GLY A 92 9.65 5.21 -11.27
C GLY A 92 10.46 4.66 -10.10
N ILE A 93 11.71 5.11 -9.97
CA ILE A 93 12.57 4.74 -8.83
C ILE A 93 12.53 5.81 -7.73
N HIS A 94 12.36 7.09 -8.10
CA HIS A 94 12.61 8.21 -7.20
C HIS A 94 11.34 8.92 -6.74
N VAL A 95 10.71 8.46 -5.65
CA VAL A 95 9.46 9.07 -5.13
C VAL A 95 9.59 10.54 -4.70
N ILE A 96 10.78 10.98 -4.28
CA ILE A 96 11.00 12.34 -3.76
C ILE A 96 11.08 13.37 -4.90
N ASN A 97 11.91 13.09 -5.91
CA ASN A 97 12.22 14.03 -7.00
C ASN A 97 11.39 13.78 -8.26
N ASP A 98 10.84 12.57 -8.42
CA ASP A 98 10.10 12.10 -9.59
C ASP A 98 8.91 11.20 -9.16
N PRO A 99 7.89 11.77 -8.50
CA PRO A 99 6.72 11.01 -8.09
C PRO A 99 6.02 10.40 -9.32
N PRO A 100 5.52 9.14 -9.22
CA PRO A 100 5.23 8.44 -7.97
C PRO A 100 6.36 7.59 -7.39
N GLY A 101 7.53 7.53 -8.02
CA GLY A 101 8.47 6.44 -7.74
C GLY A 101 7.77 5.08 -7.83
N PRO A 102 8.03 4.12 -6.92
CA PRO A 102 7.39 2.81 -6.96
C PRO A 102 5.95 2.81 -6.43
N TYR A 103 5.43 3.93 -5.90
CA TYR A 103 4.15 3.98 -5.19
C TYR A 103 2.97 4.23 -6.14
N VAL A 104 2.73 3.26 -7.01
CA VAL A 104 1.61 3.22 -7.94
C VAL A 104 0.95 1.85 -7.90
N PHE A 105 -0.37 1.83 -7.84
CA PHE A 105 -1.18 0.61 -7.74
C PHE A 105 -2.34 0.70 -8.73
N ARG A 106 -2.55 -0.34 -9.53
CA ARG A 106 -3.72 -0.52 -10.36
C ARG A 106 -4.54 -1.67 -9.79
N PHE A 107 -5.76 -1.36 -9.38
CA PHE A 107 -6.72 -2.32 -8.86
C PHE A 107 -7.78 -2.56 -9.92
N GLY A 108 -7.87 -3.79 -10.41
CA GLY A 108 -8.94 -4.24 -11.30
C GLY A 108 -10.03 -4.97 -10.50
N TYR A 109 -11.29 -4.67 -10.80
CA TYR A 109 -12.44 -5.40 -10.28
C TYR A 109 -13.53 -5.43 -11.34
N ARG A 110 -13.87 -6.64 -11.79
CA ARG A 110 -14.82 -6.86 -12.89
C ARG A 110 -14.44 -6.07 -14.14
N ASP A 111 -15.28 -5.12 -14.55
CA ASP A 111 -15.16 -4.29 -15.75
C ASP A 111 -14.38 -2.99 -15.55
N LYS A 112 -13.90 -2.71 -14.32
CA LYS A 112 -13.23 -1.44 -13.99
C LYS A 112 -11.80 -1.65 -13.50
N THR A 113 -10.95 -0.70 -13.83
CA THR A 113 -9.62 -0.56 -13.26
C THR A 113 -9.45 0.84 -12.70
N VAL A 114 -8.90 0.95 -11.49
CA VAL A 114 -8.57 2.22 -10.84
C VAL A 114 -7.09 2.25 -10.51
N GLU A 115 -6.42 3.32 -10.94
CA GLU A 115 -5.03 3.60 -10.62
C GLU A 115 -4.96 4.55 -9.43
N ALA A 116 -4.16 4.19 -8.43
CA ALA A 116 -3.81 4.99 -7.27
C ALA A 116 -2.33 5.37 -7.33
N VAL A 117 -2.05 6.68 -7.38
CA VAL A 117 -0.71 7.27 -7.49
C VAL A 117 -0.45 8.09 -6.22
N ILE A 118 0.69 7.88 -5.57
CA ILE A 118 1.02 8.60 -4.33
C ILE A 118 1.04 10.11 -4.55
N LYS A 119 0.54 10.87 -3.59
CA LYS A 119 0.70 12.33 -3.54
C LYS A 119 2.08 12.71 -2.93
N PRO A 120 2.65 13.87 -3.30
CA PRO A 120 3.92 14.32 -2.72
C PRO A 120 3.88 14.43 -1.19
N GLY A 121 5.02 14.27 -0.53
CA GLY A 121 5.19 14.47 0.93
C GLY A 121 4.86 13.27 1.81
N HIS A 122 4.42 12.14 1.23
CA HIS A 122 4.05 10.95 2.01
C HIS A 122 5.22 10.00 2.30
N VAL A 123 6.36 10.20 1.64
CA VAL A 123 7.63 9.51 1.92
C VAL A 123 8.68 10.57 2.26
N ARG A 124 9.38 10.41 3.38
CA ARG A 124 10.44 11.35 3.80
C ARG A 124 11.73 11.05 3.05
N GLU A 125 12.45 12.09 2.66
CA GLU A 125 13.77 11.96 2.04
C GLU A 125 14.76 11.22 2.96
N GLU A 126 14.77 11.54 4.26
CA GLU A 126 15.60 10.86 5.27
C GLU A 126 15.42 9.34 5.25
N PHE A 127 14.17 8.86 5.12
CA PHE A 127 13.87 7.43 5.03
C PHE A 127 14.47 6.81 3.76
N VAL A 128 14.35 7.48 2.61
CA VAL A 128 14.90 7.00 1.34
C VAL A 128 16.43 6.97 1.38
N THR A 129 17.04 8.05 1.87
CA THR A 129 18.50 8.20 1.98
C THR A 129 19.11 7.16 2.90
N LEU A 130 18.55 6.99 4.10
CA LEU A 130 18.98 5.92 5.00
C LEU A 130 18.71 4.56 4.38
N GLY A 131 17.53 4.31 3.82
CA GLY A 131 17.18 3.05 3.16
C GLY A 131 18.19 2.60 2.10
N ALA A 132 18.73 3.53 1.31
CA ALA A 132 19.71 3.27 0.25
C ALA A 132 21.16 3.08 0.76
N LYS A 133 21.48 3.49 2.00
CA LYS A 133 22.83 3.39 2.56
C LYS A 133 23.19 1.94 2.92
N ALA A 134 24.30 1.43 2.39
CA ALA A 134 24.76 0.05 2.66
C ALA A 134 25.48 -0.08 4.02
N ASP A 135 26.20 0.97 4.43
CA ASP A 135 27.09 1.03 5.59
C ASP A 135 26.50 1.92 6.70
N LYS A 136 25.34 1.52 7.23
CA LYS A 136 24.68 2.24 8.32
C LYS A 136 25.45 2.07 9.64
N THR A 137 25.62 3.15 10.41
CA THR A 137 26.04 3.07 11.81
C THR A 137 24.90 2.50 12.68
N PRO A 138 25.18 2.03 13.91
CA PRO A 138 24.14 1.59 14.83
C PRO A 138 23.05 2.65 15.08
N GLU A 139 23.43 3.93 15.16
CA GLU A 139 22.49 5.06 15.33
C GLU A 139 21.63 5.25 14.08
N GLU A 140 22.21 5.13 12.89
CA GLU A 140 21.46 5.20 11.63
C GLU A 140 20.51 4.02 11.43
N VAL A 141 20.89 2.82 11.92
CA VAL A 141 19.99 1.66 11.95
C VAL A 141 18.81 1.95 12.87
N ALA A 142 19.07 2.39 14.11
CA ALA A 142 18.00 2.73 15.06
C ALA A 142 17.07 3.82 14.50
N ARG A 143 17.65 4.87 13.92
CA ARG A 143 16.89 5.95 13.28
C ARG A 143 16.05 5.45 12.10
N HIS A 144 16.60 4.55 11.29
CA HIS A 144 15.87 3.98 10.17
C HIS A 144 14.69 3.10 10.64
N GLU A 145 14.85 2.34 11.73
CA GLU A 145 13.73 1.60 12.34
C GLU A 145 12.64 2.55 12.88
N GLU A 146 13.02 3.65 13.54
CA GLU A 146 12.07 4.68 13.97
C GLU A 146 11.30 5.27 12.78
N LEU A 147 11.98 5.56 11.66
CA LEU A 147 11.36 6.13 10.47
C LEU A 147 10.36 5.17 9.80
N LYS A 148 10.56 3.85 9.90
CA LYS A 148 9.57 2.87 9.41
C LYS A 148 8.26 2.97 10.19
N ALA A 149 8.36 3.05 11.52
CA ALA A 149 7.20 3.19 12.39
C ALA A 149 6.54 4.57 12.25
N GLU A 150 7.35 5.64 12.18
CA GLU A 150 6.89 7.01 11.95
C GLU A 150 6.07 7.12 10.67
N MET A 151 6.54 6.52 9.58
CA MET A 151 5.84 6.54 8.30
C MET A 151 4.42 5.97 8.46
N ALA A 152 4.27 4.80 9.09
CA ALA A 152 2.95 4.23 9.34
C ALA A 152 2.10 5.16 10.20
N ASN A 153 2.63 5.62 11.33
CA ASN A 153 1.92 6.47 12.29
C ASN A 153 1.42 7.79 11.66
N ARG A 154 2.17 8.36 10.72
CA ARG A 154 1.79 9.57 10.00
C ARG A 154 0.72 9.32 8.93
N LEU A 155 0.78 8.19 8.24
CA LEU A 155 -0.18 7.85 7.18
C LEU A 155 -1.52 7.38 7.75
N LEU A 156 -1.52 6.62 8.84
CA LEU A 156 -2.71 6.01 9.42
C LEU A 156 -3.87 6.96 9.72
N PRO A 157 -3.69 8.18 10.27
CA PRO A 157 -4.81 9.08 10.53
C PRO A 157 -5.43 9.65 9.25
N LEU A 158 -4.71 9.68 8.12
CA LEU A 158 -5.16 10.31 6.88
C LEU A 158 -6.22 9.47 6.15
N ALA A 159 -7.15 10.10 5.44
CA ALA A 159 -7.99 9.40 4.49
C ALA A 159 -7.16 8.88 3.30
N GLY A 160 -7.58 7.77 2.69
CA GLY A 160 -6.87 7.21 1.53
C GLY A 160 -6.66 8.23 0.40
N GLY A 161 -7.68 9.05 0.13
CA GLY A 161 -7.62 10.13 -0.87
C GLY A 161 -6.69 11.30 -0.51
N GLU A 162 -6.26 11.44 0.74
CA GLU A 162 -5.22 12.41 1.14
C GLU A 162 -3.81 11.89 0.82
N VAL A 163 -3.65 10.56 0.73
CA VAL A 163 -2.37 9.89 0.45
C VAL A 163 -2.21 9.56 -1.03
N TYR A 164 -3.29 9.13 -1.69
CA TYR A 164 -3.28 8.71 -3.09
C TYR A 164 -4.27 9.53 -3.93
N ALA A 165 -3.81 9.98 -5.10
CA ALA A 165 -4.70 10.44 -6.17
C ALA A 165 -5.20 9.22 -6.95
N VAL A 166 -6.49 9.17 -7.25
CA VAL A 166 -7.11 8.02 -7.94
C VAL A 166 -7.81 8.42 -9.22
N ARG A 167 -7.74 7.56 -10.24
CA ARG A 167 -8.46 7.70 -11.51
C ARG A 167 -8.86 6.35 -12.07
N VAL A 168 -10.00 6.30 -12.78
CA VAL A 168 -10.39 5.13 -13.58
C VAL A 168 -9.53 5.11 -14.85
N ILE A 169 -9.06 3.93 -15.27
CA ILE A 169 -8.26 3.71 -16.48
C ILE A 169 -8.78 2.55 -17.32
#